data_AF-A0A920KJS6-F1
#
_entry.id   AF-A0A920KJS6-F1
#
_cell.length_a   1.000
_cell.length_b   1.000
_cell.length_c   1.000
_cell.angle_alpha   90.00
_cell.angle_beta   90.00
_cell.angle_gamma   90.00
#
_symmetry.space_group_name_H-M   'P 1'
#
loop_
_entity.id
_entity.type
_entity.pdbx_description
1 polymer ?
#
loop_
_entity_poly.entity_id
_entity_poly.type
_entity_poly.pdbx_seq_one_letter_code
_entity_poly.pdbx_strand_id
1 'polypeptide(L)'
;MQELVDYESFLSQYPINHEALILSLSMLVLMYLVKYKITKYMTISNLAVFFALVLSILYATYLSYAGPIVGFIPSGLPQFELPNTNEFIGSLPMLIIHITIITFVGFMEAIAIAKQLYVKKPQKNSSGVELYKNPSPVDSNQELFGQGLANISSSISQSYPVSGSFSRSAVNEASGAYSGFASVITMLIVGITLMYATELLYNLPQATLGIIVIFAVLPLIRVKEMSELFRQNVSSGSIAWITFISTILFPILSIELFEGVTTHIWTGIIFGFLINFLFNRQESHD
;
A
#
# COMPACT_ATOMS: atom_id res chain seq x y z
N MET A 1 -1.35 35.21 -3.15
CA MET A 1 -1.95 34.22 -4.06
C MET A 1 -0.78 33.35 -4.49
N GLN A 2 -0.51 32.29 -3.72
CA GLN A 2 0.62 31.38 -3.96
C GLN A 2 0.51 30.83 -5.39
N GLU A 3 1.60 30.90 -6.14
CA GLU A 3 1.70 30.29 -7.47
C GLU A 3 1.32 28.82 -7.36
N LEU A 4 0.15 28.51 -7.91
CA LEU A 4 -0.20 27.17 -8.32
C LEU A 4 0.97 26.67 -9.19
N VAL A 5 1.48 25.48 -8.87
CA VAL A 5 2.56 24.76 -9.57
C VAL A 5 2.76 25.30 -11.00
N ASP A 6 3.85 26.04 -11.22
CA ASP A 6 4.20 26.49 -12.58
C ASP A 6 4.55 25.26 -13.40
N TYR A 7 3.54 24.76 -14.12
CA TYR A 7 3.63 23.54 -14.93
C TYR A 7 4.73 23.65 -15.98
N GLU A 8 4.99 24.84 -16.51
CA GLU A 8 6.05 25.04 -17.51
C GLU A 8 7.42 24.92 -16.85
N SER A 9 7.62 25.54 -15.68
CA SER A 9 8.83 25.39 -14.88
C SER A 9 9.05 23.92 -14.46
N PHE A 10 8.02 23.23 -14.00
CA PHE A 10 8.09 21.82 -13.61
C PHE A 10 8.46 20.90 -14.80
N LEU A 11 7.80 21.06 -15.94
CA LEU A 11 8.08 20.26 -17.14
C LEU A 11 9.43 20.60 -17.78
N SER A 12 9.92 21.83 -17.60
CA SER A 12 11.28 22.19 -18.01
C SER A 12 12.35 21.51 -17.15
N GLN A 13 12.05 21.31 -15.85
CA GLN A 13 12.95 20.64 -14.90
C GLN A 13 12.88 19.11 -15.01
N TYR A 14 11.72 18.56 -15.36
CA TYR A 14 11.47 17.13 -15.50
C TYR A 14 10.79 16.82 -16.86
N PRO A 15 11.57 16.80 -17.96
CA PRO A 15 11.02 16.53 -19.28
C PRO A 15 10.39 15.14 -19.33
N ILE A 16 9.22 15.04 -19.96
CA ILE A 16 8.49 13.78 -20.09
C ILE A 16 9.27 12.84 -21.00
N ASN A 17 9.74 11.73 -20.44
CA ASN A 17 10.34 10.67 -21.23
C ASN A 17 9.22 9.86 -21.94
N HIS A 18 9.11 10.03 -23.26
CA HIS A 18 8.08 9.37 -24.06
C HIS A 18 8.21 7.84 -24.06
N GLU A 19 9.44 7.30 -24.02
CA GLU A 19 9.64 5.84 -23.95
C GLU A 19 9.11 5.28 -22.62
N ALA A 20 9.36 5.99 -21.51
CA ALA A 20 8.85 5.64 -20.19
C ALA A 20 7.32 5.64 -20.14
N LEU A 21 6.68 6.62 -20.78
CA LEU A 21 5.23 6.72 -20.87
C LEU A 21 4.65 5.57 -21.71
N ILE A 22 5.22 5.30 -22.88
CA ILE A 22 4.76 4.21 -23.75
C ILE A 22 4.94 2.85 -23.06
N LEU A 23 6.09 2.63 -22.43
CA LEU A 23 6.37 1.40 -21.70
C LEU A 23 5.38 1.19 -20.55
N SER A 24 5.16 2.21 -19.71
CA SER A 24 4.22 2.10 -18.58
C SER A 24 2.79 1.83 -19.06
N LEU A 25 2.29 2.56 -20.06
CA LEU A 25 0.97 2.31 -20.65
C LEU A 25 0.86 0.89 -21.25
N SER A 26 1.90 0.43 -21.93
CA SER A 26 1.95 -0.93 -22.49
C SER A 26 1.88 -2.00 -21.39
N MET A 27 2.61 -1.81 -20.29
CA MET A 27 2.56 -2.71 -19.13
C MET A 27 1.22 -2.65 -18.41
N LEU A 28 0.56 -1.50 -18.34
CA LEU A 28 -0.80 -1.38 -17.80
C LEU A 28 -1.79 -2.19 -18.64
N VAL A 29 -1.75 -2.03 -19.96
CA VAL A 29 -2.61 -2.76 -20.89
C VAL A 29 -2.36 -4.27 -20.77
N LEU A 30 -1.09 -4.68 -20.72
CA LEU A 30 -0.72 -6.09 -20.51
C LEU A 30 -1.33 -6.62 -19.20
N MET A 31 -1.11 -5.94 -18.08
CA MET A 31 -1.65 -6.36 -16.78
C MET A 31 -3.17 -6.44 -16.79
N TYR A 32 -3.85 -5.46 -17.40
CA TYR A 32 -5.30 -5.45 -17.55
C TYR A 32 -5.80 -6.64 -18.40
N LEU A 33 -5.17 -6.90 -19.55
CA LEU A 33 -5.54 -8.01 -20.43
C LEU A 33 -5.34 -9.37 -19.76
N VAL A 34 -4.19 -9.57 -19.10
CA VAL A 34 -3.90 -10.83 -18.39
C VAL A 34 -4.89 -11.06 -17.24
N LYS A 35 -5.17 -10.01 -16.47
CA LYS A 35 -6.07 -10.07 -15.31
C LYS A 35 -7.53 -10.28 -15.68
N TYR A 36 -8.06 -9.52 -16.64
CA TYR A 36 -9.51 -9.47 -16.90
C TYR A 36 -9.97 -10.24 -18.14
N LYS A 37 -9.10 -10.45 -19.13
CA LYS A 37 -9.50 -11.02 -20.42
C LYS A 37 -8.97 -12.44 -20.64
N ILE A 38 -7.73 -12.71 -20.24
CA ILE A 38 -7.07 -14.01 -20.50
C ILE A 38 -7.44 -15.02 -19.42
N THR A 39 -7.57 -14.60 -18.16
CA THR A 39 -7.67 -15.57 -17.08
C THR A 39 -8.97 -15.53 -16.31
N LYS A 40 -9.58 -16.71 -16.18
CA LYS A 40 -10.73 -16.99 -15.30
C LYS A 40 -10.33 -17.29 -13.85
N TYR A 41 -9.06 -17.63 -13.60
CA TYR A 41 -8.55 -18.05 -12.29
C TYR A 41 -7.76 -16.92 -11.60
N MET A 42 -8.11 -16.61 -10.34
CA MET A 42 -7.50 -15.52 -9.56
C MET A 42 -5.97 -15.67 -9.38
N THR A 43 -5.43 -16.88 -9.39
CA THR A 43 -3.99 -17.13 -9.20
C THR A 43 -3.13 -16.56 -10.34
N ILE A 44 -3.59 -16.67 -11.59
CA ILE A 44 -2.84 -16.18 -12.76
C ILE A 44 -2.99 -14.66 -12.92
N SER A 45 -4.08 -14.07 -12.42
CA SER A 45 -4.22 -12.60 -12.31
C SER A 45 -3.07 -11.98 -11.50
N ASN A 46 -2.55 -12.66 -10.48
CA ASN A 46 -1.43 -12.16 -9.68
C ASN A 46 -0.08 -12.31 -10.39
N LEU A 47 0.01 -13.21 -11.38
CA LEU A 47 1.17 -13.37 -12.24
C LEU A 47 1.29 -12.26 -13.30
N ALA A 48 0.22 -11.49 -13.53
CA ALA A 48 0.23 -10.36 -14.45
C ALA A 48 1.31 -9.32 -14.10
N VAL A 49 1.48 -9.02 -12.81
CA VAL A 49 2.51 -8.09 -12.31
C VAL A 49 3.90 -8.68 -12.53
N PHE A 50 4.07 -9.97 -12.26
CA PHE A 50 5.34 -10.68 -12.50
C PHE A 50 5.73 -10.64 -13.98
N PHE A 51 4.80 -10.93 -14.89
CA PHE A 51 5.08 -10.86 -16.34
C PHE A 51 5.36 -9.43 -16.80
N ALA A 52 4.65 -8.43 -16.29
CA ALA A 52 4.93 -7.03 -16.60
C ALA A 52 6.35 -6.64 -16.16
N LEU A 53 6.77 -7.08 -14.97
CA LEU A 53 8.12 -6.86 -14.45
C LEU A 53 9.19 -7.55 -15.29
N VAL A 54 9.00 -8.84 -15.62
CA VAL A 54 9.97 -9.59 -16.44
C VAL A 54 10.07 -8.99 -17.84
N LEU A 55 8.94 -8.71 -18.50
CA LEU A 55 8.92 -8.15 -19.85
C LEU A 55 9.49 -6.74 -19.90
N SER A 56 9.27 -5.90 -18.88
CA SER A 56 9.87 -4.57 -18.84
C SER A 56 11.39 -4.63 -18.65
N ILE A 57 11.90 -5.55 -17.83
CA ILE A 57 13.36 -5.76 -17.67
C ILE A 57 13.98 -6.27 -18.96
N LEU A 58 13.34 -7.24 -19.63
CA LEU A 58 13.81 -7.75 -20.92
C LEU A 58 13.82 -6.64 -21.98
N TYR A 59 12.75 -5.86 -22.05
CA TYR A 59 12.67 -4.69 -22.94
C TYR A 59 13.83 -3.73 -22.66
N ALA A 60 14.02 -3.34 -21.40
CA ALA A 60 15.06 -2.40 -21.03
C ALA A 60 16.47 -2.90 -21.33
N THR A 61 16.71 -4.19 -21.14
CA THR A 61 18.03 -4.81 -21.32
C THR A 61 18.37 -5.02 -22.80
N TYR A 62 17.42 -5.47 -23.64
CA TYR A 62 17.71 -5.85 -25.03
C TYR A 62 17.40 -4.75 -26.05
N LEU A 63 16.51 -3.82 -25.74
CA LEU A 63 16.09 -2.74 -26.65
C LEU A 63 16.65 -1.37 -26.25
N SER A 64 17.64 -1.32 -25.34
CA SER A 64 18.35 -0.11 -24.92
C SER A 64 17.44 1.03 -24.47
N TYR A 65 16.64 0.77 -23.44
CA TYR A 65 15.73 1.77 -22.86
C TYR A 65 16.49 2.99 -22.32
N ALA A 66 16.07 4.19 -22.73
CA ALA A 66 16.75 5.44 -22.37
C ALA A 66 16.15 6.15 -21.13
N GLY A 67 15.14 5.56 -20.49
CA GLY A 67 14.49 6.16 -19.33
C GLY A 67 15.06 5.74 -17.97
N PRO A 68 14.54 6.31 -16.87
CA PRO A 68 15.03 6.01 -15.52
C PRO A 68 14.82 4.53 -15.14
N ILE A 69 15.88 3.91 -14.64
CA ILE A 69 15.88 2.54 -14.12
C ILE A 69 16.12 2.53 -12.60
N VAL A 70 15.86 1.40 -11.95
CA VAL A 70 16.11 1.23 -10.50
C VAL A 70 17.60 1.34 -10.17
N GLY A 71 18.46 0.72 -10.98
CA GLY A 71 19.91 0.75 -10.76
C GLY A 71 20.37 -0.21 -9.66
N PHE A 72 21.48 0.12 -9.01
CA PHE A 72 22.14 -0.77 -8.06
C PHE A 72 21.29 -0.99 -6.79
N ILE A 73 21.07 -2.26 -6.46
CA ILE A 73 20.43 -2.69 -5.22
C ILE A 73 21.46 -3.53 -4.44
N PRO A 74 21.82 -3.14 -3.21
CA PRO A 74 22.73 -3.92 -2.38
C PRO A 74 22.24 -5.38 -2.23
N SER A 75 23.09 -6.34 -2.57
CA SER A 75 22.80 -7.76 -2.40
C SER A 75 23.02 -8.20 -0.96
N GLY A 76 22.18 -9.12 -0.48
CA GLY A 76 22.31 -9.71 0.85
C GLY A 76 21.14 -9.36 1.77
N LEU A 77 21.17 -9.95 2.97
CA LEU A 77 20.18 -9.67 4.00
C LEU A 77 20.52 -8.33 4.69
N PRO A 78 19.50 -7.59 5.17
CA PRO A 78 19.74 -6.37 5.94
C PRO A 78 20.59 -6.67 7.18
N GLN A 79 21.50 -5.76 7.51
CA GLN A 79 22.27 -5.86 8.74
C GLN A 79 21.39 -5.44 9.92
N PHE A 80 21.45 -6.20 11.02
CA PHE A 80 20.73 -5.84 12.23
C PHE A 80 21.48 -4.72 12.95
N GLU A 81 20.86 -3.56 13.06
CA GLU A 81 21.42 -2.38 13.72
C GLU A 81 20.42 -1.80 14.69
N LEU A 82 20.90 -1.42 15.88
CA LEU A 82 20.10 -0.69 16.84
C LEU A 82 20.17 0.81 16.53
N PRO A 83 19.03 1.54 16.64
CA PRO A 83 19.04 2.99 16.42
C PRO A 83 19.96 3.67 17.43
N ASN A 84 20.74 4.64 16.96
CA ASN A 84 21.64 5.43 17.80
C ASN A 84 20.82 6.17 18.87
N THR A 85 21.09 5.90 20.15
CA THR A 85 20.31 6.44 21.26
C THR A 85 20.35 7.96 21.35
N ASN A 86 21.47 8.58 20.99
CA ASN A 86 21.63 10.03 21.06
C ASN A 86 20.84 10.74 19.96
N GLU A 87 20.88 10.21 18.73
CA GLU A 87 20.09 10.71 17.60
C GLU A 87 18.59 10.49 17.83
N PHE A 88 18.22 9.33 18.40
CA PHE A 88 16.84 9.02 18.75
C PHE A 88 16.27 10.00 19.77
N ILE A 89 16.98 10.24 20.88
CA ILE A 89 16.52 11.17 21.93
C ILE A 89 16.46 12.61 21.38
N GLY A 90 17.44 13.02 20.58
CA GLY A 90 17.47 14.35 19.97
C GLY A 90 16.33 14.59 18.97
N SER A 91 15.92 13.54 18.24
CA SER A 91 14.86 13.63 17.22
C SER A 91 13.46 13.40 17.80
N LEU A 92 13.35 12.81 19.00
CA LEU A 92 12.08 12.43 19.62
C LEU A 92 11.06 13.59 19.70
N PRO A 93 11.42 14.83 20.09
CA PRO A 93 10.45 15.93 20.16
C PRO A 93 9.83 16.29 18.81
N MET A 94 10.58 16.16 17.70
CA MET A 94 10.07 16.42 16.35
C MET A 94 9.25 15.25 15.80
N LEU A 95 9.60 14.02 16.21
CA LEU A 95 9.02 12.79 15.66
C LEU A 95 7.83 12.25 16.46
N ILE A 96 7.66 12.62 17.74
CA ILE A 96 6.69 12.00 18.63
C ILE A 96 5.28 11.97 18.05
N ILE A 97 4.89 13.07 17.43
CA ILE A 97 3.56 13.21 16.84
C ILE A 97 3.42 12.42 15.54
N HIS A 98 4.44 12.41 14.69
CA HIS A 98 4.48 11.61 13.47
C HIS A 98 4.43 10.10 13.78
N ILE A 99 5.23 9.65 14.75
CA ILE A 99 5.26 8.24 15.21
C ILE A 99 3.89 7.83 15.76
N THR A 100 3.27 8.69 16.58
CA THR A 100 1.95 8.43 17.14
C THR A 100 0.94 8.20 16.03
N ILE A 101 0.88 9.10 15.06
CA ILE A 101 -0.06 9.01 13.94
C ILE A 101 0.20 7.77 13.09
N ILE A 102 1.44 7.52 12.65
CA ILE A 102 1.78 6.35 11.83
C ILE A 102 1.41 5.05 12.56
N THR A 103 1.63 4.99 13.88
CA THR A 103 1.25 3.84 14.69
C THR A 103 -0.27 3.65 14.74
N PHE A 104 -1.04 4.72 14.96
CA PHE A 104 -2.49 4.65 14.95
C PHE A 104 -3.03 4.23 13.58
N VAL A 105 -2.50 4.77 12.49
CA VAL A 105 -2.91 4.42 11.12
C VAL A 105 -2.60 2.98 10.81
N GLY A 106 -1.36 2.55 11.06
CA GLY A 106 -0.93 1.19 10.80
C GLY A 106 -1.77 0.18 11.57
N PHE A 107 -2.07 0.47 12.85
CA PHE A 107 -2.96 -0.37 13.63
C PHE A 107 -4.40 -0.36 13.11
N MET A 108 -4.96 0.81 12.78
CA MET A 108 -6.32 0.95 12.24
C MET A 108 -6.48 0.22 10.90
N GLU A 109 -5.46 0.28 10.03
CA GLU A 109 -5.43 -0.46 8.77
C GLU A 109 -5.38 -1.97 9.04
N ALA A 110 -4.45 -2.42 9.88
CA ALA A 110 -4.29 -3.83 10.22
C ALA A 110 -5.59 -4.43 10.79
N ILE A 111 -6.22 -3.76 11.76
CA ILE A 111 -7.46 -4.24 12.38
C ILE A 111 -8.65 -4.21 11.40
N ALA A 112 -8.71 -3.21 10.51
CA ALA A 112 -9.75 -3.14 9.49
C ALA A 112 -9.64 -4.32 8.50
N ILE A 113 -8.43 -4.65 8.06
CA ILE A 113 -8.17 -5.81 7.21
C ILE A 113 -8.52 -7.11 7.93
N ALA A 114 -8.07 -7.28 9.18
CA ALA A 114 -8.34 -8.49 9.97
C ALA A 114 -9.85 -8.72 10.14
N LYS A 115 -10.61 -7.67 10.50
CA LYS A 115 -12.07 -7.72 10.60
C LYS A 115 -12.74 -8.01 9.26
N GLN A 116 -12.26 -7.41 8.18
CA GLN A 116 -12.81 -7.67 6.84
C GLN A 116 -12.62 -9.13 6.42
N LEU A 117 -11.44 -9.71 6.70
CA LEU A 117 -11.16 -11.12 6.44
C LEU A 117 -11.99 -12.06 7.33
N TYR A 118 -12.20 -11.69 8.58
CA TYR A 118 -13.03 -12.45 9.52
C TYR A 118 -14.50 -12.57 9.07
N VAL A 119 -15.06 -11.51 8.49
CA VAL A 119 -16.47 -11.49 8.00
C VAL A 119 -16.63 -12.31 6.72
N LYS A 120 -15.55 -12.63 5.99
CA LYS A 120 -15.63 -13.47 4.80
C LYS A 120 -15.92 -14.93 5.16
N LYS A 121 -16.66 -15.61 4.26
CA LYS A 121 -17.00 -17.02 4.42
C LYS A 121 -15.73 -17.89 4.39
N PRO A 122 -15.65 -18.96 5.21
CA PRO A 122 -14.52 -19.87 5.20
C PRO A 122 -14.33 -20.49 3.82
N GLN A 123 -13.07 -20.57 3.41
CA GLN A 123 -12.71 -21.17 2.13
C GLN A 123 -13.09 -22.64 2.08
N LYS A 124 -13.56 -23.12 0.93
CA LYS A 124 -13.92 -24.52 0.70
C LYS A 124 -12.96 -25.15 -0.29
N ASN A 125 -12.55 -26.39 -0.03
CA ASN A 125 -11.77 -27.17 -0.99
C ASN A 125 -12.64 -27.61 -2.19
N SER A 126 -12.01 -28.26 -3.18
CA SER A 126 -12.70 -28.78 -4.38
C SER A 126 -13.83 -29.78 -4.08
N SER A 127 -13.83 -30.38 -2.88
CA SER A 127 -14.87 -31.30 -2.39
C SER A 127 -15.94 -30.60 -1.54
N GLY A 128 -15.94 -29.26 -1.47
CA GLY A 128 -16.91 -28.46 -0.74
C GLY A 128 -16.69 -28.39 0.79
N VAL A 129 -15.59 -28.93 1.30
CA VAL A 129 -15.26 -28.97 2.73
C VAL A 129 -14.54 -27.68 3.13
N GLU A 130 -14.97 -27.05 4.21
CA GLU A 130 -14.33 -25.84 4.75
C GLU A 130 -12.90 -26.13 5.21
N LEU A 131 -11.95 -25.33 4.74
CA LEU A 131 -10.51 -25.46 5.03
C LEU A 131 -10.18 -25.16 6.50
N TYR A 132 -11.03 -24.40 7.17
CA TYR A 132 -10.94 -24.14 8.61
C TYR A 132 -12.34 -24.03 9.21
N LYS A 133 -12.54 -24.72 10.34
CA LYS A 133 -13.75 -24.62 11.15
C LYS A 133 -13.63 -23.38 12.04
N ASN A 134 -14.57 -22.44 11.90
CA ASN A 134 -14.73 -21.23 12.71
C ASN A 134 -13.50 -20.30 12.70
N PRO A 135 -13.52 -19.17 11.96
CA PRO A 135 -12.48 -18.16 12.14
C PRO A 135 -12.47 -17.72 13.62
N SER A 136 -11.28 -17.65 14.22
CA SER A 136 -11.14 -17.06 15.55
C SER A 136 -11.60 -15.60 15.50
N PRO A 137 -12.37 -15.12 16.49
CA PRO A 137 -12.69 -13.70 16.56
C PRO A 137 -11.40 -12.88 16.62
N VAL A 138 -11.41 -11.76 15.92
CA VAL A 138 -10.26 -10.85 15.88
C VAL A 138 -10.10 -10.19 17.24
N ASP A 139 -9.04 -10.54 17.97
CA ASP A 139 -8.64 -9.87 19.21
C ASP A 139 -7.77 -8.65 18.88
N SER A 140 -8.33 -7.45 19.08
CA SER A 140 -7.63 -6.18 18.85
C SER A 140 -6.36 -6.02 19.68
N ASN A 141 -6.32 -6.56 20.90
CA ASN A 141 -5.13 -6.46 21.77
C ASN A 141 -4.01 -7.34 21.22
N GLN A 142 -4.35 -8.54 20.77
CA GLN A 142 -3.40 -9.45 20.16
C GLN A 142 -2.84 -8.90 18.86
N GLU A 143 -3.68 -8.29 18.03
CA GLU A 143 -3.25 -7.63 16.79
C GLU A 143 -2.33 -6.44 17.11
N LEU A 144 -2.69 -5.61 18.09
CA LEU A 144 -1.85 -4.46 18.50
C LEU A 144 -0.48 -4.92 18.98
N PHE A 145 -0.43 -5.98 19.79
CA PHE A 145 0.82 -6.57 20.26
C PHE A 145 1.66 -7.13 19.10
N GLY A 146 1.02 -7.84 18.17
CA GLY A 146 1.67 -8.36 16.96
C GLY A 146 2.27 -7.26 16.08
N GLN A 147 1.53 -6.18 15.83
CA GLN A 147 2.01 -5.01 15.09
C GLN A 147 3.18 -4.31 15.81
N GLY A 148 3.11 -4.21 17.14
CA GLY A 148 4.22 -3.68 17.95
C GLY A 148 5.50 -4.50 17.80
N LEU A 149 5.42 -5.82 17.94
CA LEU A 149 6.55 -6.72 17.73
C LEU A 149 7.10 -6.68 16.30
N ALA A 150 6.22 -6.59 15.29
CA ALA A 150 6.61 -6.47 13.90
C ALA A 150 7.40 -5.17 13.65
N ASN A 151 6.96 -4.05 14.23
CA ASN A 151 7.64 -2.76 14.09
C ASN A 151 8.96 -2.68 14.88
N ILE A 152 9.06 -3.32 16.04
CA ILE A 152 10.34 -3.48 16.75
C ILE A 152 11.31 -4.33 15.91
N SER A 153 10.84 -5.42 15.31
CA SER A 153 11.68 -6.27 14.46
C SER A 153 12.13 -5.51 13.20
N SER A 154 11.22 -4.71 12.63
CA SER A 154 11.48 -3.85 11.47
C SER A 154 12.54 -2.80 11.76
N SER A 155 12.49 -2.13 12.91
CA SER A 155 13.44 -1.08 13.26
C SER A 155 14.87 -1.61 13.38
N ILE A 156 15.03 -2.80 13.97
CA ILE A 156 16.33 -3.48 14.09
C ILE A 156 16.84 -3.94 12.71
N SER A 157 15.94 -4.22 11.77
CA SER A 157 16.27 -4.65 10.40
C SER A 157 16.42 -3.48 9.42
N GLN A 158 16.50 -2.23 9.91
CA GLN A 158 16.61 -1.01 9.11
C GLN A 158 15.44 -0.77 8.12
N SER A 159 14.25 -1.27 8.45
CA SER A 159 13.05 -1.11 7.62
C SER A 159 12.14 0.02 8.11
N TYR A 160 11.40 0.63 7.19
CA TYR A 160 10.30 1.55 7.49
C TYR A 160 9.20 0.88 8.32
N PRO A 161 8.37 1.64 9.06
CA PRO A 161 7.23 1.10 9.79
C PRO A 161 6.34 0.20 8.93
N VAL A 162 5.91 -0.92 9.51
CA VAL A 162 5.13 -1.96 8.85
C VAL A 162 3.70 -2.01 9.39
N SER A 163 2.77 -2.43 8.51
CA SER A 163 1.33 -2.53 8.76
C SER A 163 0.76 -3.73 7.99
N GLY A 164 -0.54 -3.99 8.16
CA GLY A 164 -1.32 -4.84 7.28
C GLY A 164 -1.31 -4.36 5.82
N SER A 165 -1.75 -5.20 4.89
CA SER A 165 -1.87 -4.82 3.48
C SER A 165 -3.06 -5.48 2.82
N PHE A 166 -4.04 -4.67 2.37
CA PHE A 166 -5.23 -5.17 1.68
C PHE A 166 -4.86 -6.03 0.46
N SER A 167 -3.91 -5.57 -0.36
CA SER A 167 -3.48 -6.27 -1.58
C SER A 167 -2.81 -7.61 -1.25
N ARG A 168 -1.82 -7.62 -0.34
CA ARG A 168 -1.11 -8.86 0.02
C ARG A 168 -2.03 -9.86 0.72
N SER A 169 -2.87 -9.41 1.65
CA SER A 169 -3.82 -10.29 2.34
C SER A 169 -4.87 -10.86 1.40
N ALA A 170 -5.40 -10.07 0.46
CA ALA A 170 -6.35 -10.56 -0.53
C ALA A 170 -5.72 -11.58 -1.48
N VAL A 171 -4.48 -11.37 -1.91
CA VAL A 171 -3.73 -12.32 -2.74
C VAL A 171 -3.41 -13.61 -1.97
N ASN A 172 -3.01 -13.49 -0.70
CA ASN A 172 -2.70 -14.63 0.15
C ASN A 172 -3.96 -15.49 0.40
N GLU A 173 -5.07 -14.84 0.74
CA GLU A 173 -6.39 -15.48 0.85
C GLU A 173 -6.80 -16.13 -0.47
N ALA A 174 -6.75 -15.39 -1.58
CA ALA A 174 -7.07 -15.90 -2.93
C ALA A 174 -6.26 -17.13 -3.35
N SER A 175 -5.03 -17.26 -2.82
CA SER A 175 -4.13 -18.37 -3.09
C SER A 175 -4.39 -19.59 -2.20
N GLY A 176 -5.41 -19.54 -1.34
CA GLY A 176 -5.78 -20.63 -0.45
C GLY A 176 -5.02 -20.65 0.87
N ALA A 177 -4.33 -19.57 1.25
CA ALA A 177 -3.64 -19.51 2.53
C ALA A 177 -4.63 -19.47 3.69
N TYR A 178 -4.47 -20.39 4.64
CA TYR A 178 -5.34 -20.54 5.83
C TYR A 178 -4.56 -20.42 7.15
N SER A 179 -3.23 -20.21 7.10
CA SER A 179 -2.39 -20.04 8.29
C SER A 179 -1.33 -18.95 8.08
N GLY A 180 -0.83 -18.38 9.17
CA GLY A 180 0.26 -17.39 9.16
C GLY A 180 1.59 -17.93 8.61
N PHE A 181 1.72 -19.25 8.42
CA PHE A 181 2.89 -19.86 7.81
C PHE A 181 3.12 -19.38 6.36
N ALA A 182 2.07 -18.96 5.65
CA ALA A 182 2.20 -18.36 4.32
C ALA A 182 3.09 -17.08 4.34
N SER A 183 3.06 -16.31 5.43
CA SER A 183 3.93 -15.14 5.59
C SER A 183 5.39 -15.54 5.79
N VAL A 184 5.66 -16.67 6.45
CA VAL A 184 7.02 -17.22 6.61
C VAL A 184 7.59 -17.64 5.25
N ILE A 185 6.79 -18.33 4.44
CA ILE A 185 7.20 -18.70 3.07
C ILE A 185 7.47 -17.45 2.24
N THR A 186 6.61 -16.43 2.34
CA THR A 186 6.81 -15.15 1.64
C THR A 186 8.12 -14.48 2.06
N MET A 187 8.42 -14.44 3.36
CA MET A 187 9.67 -13.91 3.89
C MET A 187 10.89 -14.67 3.33
N LEU A 188 10.85 -16.00 3.27
CA LEU A 188 11.93 -16.81 2.68
C LEU A 188 12.15 -16.49 1.20
N ILE A 189 11.08 -16.36 0.42
CA ILE A 189 11.17 -16.02 -1.00
C ILE A 189 11.77 -14.63 -1.18
N VAL A 190 11.36 -13.65 -0.37
CA VAL A 190 11.95 -12.29 -0.38
C VAL A 190 13.44 -12.35 -0.02
N GLY A 191 13.81 -13.12 1.01
CA GLY A 191 15.22 -13.31 1.40
C GLY A 191 16.07 -13.90 0.27
N ILE A 192 15.58 -14.94 -0.41
CA ILE A 192 16.23 -15.52 -1.60
C ILE A 192 16.36 -14.48 -2.71
N THR A 193 15.33 -13.67 -2.92
CA THR A 193 15.32 -12.61 -3.94
C THR A 193 16.40 -11.56 -3.65
N LEU A 194 16.56 -11.14 -2.39
CA LEU A 194 17.63 -10.19 -1.99
C LEU A 194 19.04 -10.76 -2.14
N MET A 195 19.19 -12.08 -2.01
CA MET A 195 20.50 -12.72 -2.14
C MET A 195 20.92 -12.96 -3.60
N TYR A 196 19.98 -13.29 -4.49
CA TYR A 196 20.31 -13.79 -5.83
C TYR A 196 19.69 -13.03 -7.00
N ALA A 197 18.66 -12.23 -6.77
CA ALA A 197 17.87 -11.61 -7.84
C ALA A 197 18.04 -10.08 -7.94
N THR A 198 18.85 -9.45 -7.08
CA THR A 198 19.05 -7.99 -7.10
C THR A 198 19.65 -7.50 -8.42
N GLU A 199 20.60 -8.25 -8.99
CA GLU A 199 21.19 -7.94 -10.30
C GLU A 199 20.16 -8.00 -11.44
N LEU A 200 19.20 -8.94 -11.36
CA LEU A 200 18.12 -9.03 -12.35
C LEU A 200 17.21 -7.81 -12.35
N LEU A 201 17.14 -7.08 -11.23
CA LEU A 201 16.30 -5.89 -11.08
C LEU A 201 17.02 -4.60 -11.48
N TYR A 202 18.32 -4.64 -11.81
CA TYR A 202 19.11 -3.44 -12.11
C TYR A 202 18.49 -2.59 -13.24
N ASN A 203 18.14 -3.25 -14.35
CA ASN A 203 17.55 -2.62 -15.53
C ASN A 203 16.04 -2.38 -15.42
N LEU A 204 15.41 -2.60 -14.26
CA LEU A 204 13.97 -2.44 -14.10
C LEU A 204 13.58 -0.96 -14.30
N PRO A 205 12.71 -0.63 -15.26
CA PRO A 205 12.26 0.75 -15.46
C PRO A 205 11.41 1.26 -14.29
N GLN A 206 11.73 2.46 -13.79
CA GLN A 206 10.97 3.08 -12.70
C GLN A 206 9.51 3.35 -13.10
N ALA A 207 9.27 3.64 -14.39
CA ALA A 207 7.93 3.80 -14.94
C ALA A 207 7.07 2.53 -14.80
N THR A 208 7.68 1.34 -14.88
CA THR A 208 6.97 0.08 -14.64
C THR A 208 6.58 -0.07 -13.17
N LEU A 209 7.45 0.31 -12.23
CA LEU A 209 7.10 0.31 -10.81
C LEU A 209 5.93 1.25 -10.52
N GLY A 210 5.97 2.47 -11.06
CA GLY A 210 4.89 3.45 -10.88
C GLY A 210 3.54 2.94 -11.40
N ILE A 211 3.52 2.31 -12.59
CA ILE A 211 2.27 1.82 -13.17
C ILE A 211 1.74 0.57 -12.45
N ILE A 212 2.61 -0.25 -11.87
CA ILE A 212 2.21 -1.37 -10.99
C ILE A 212 1.50 -0.83 -9.74
N VAL A 213 2.01 0.25 -9.13
CA VAL A 213 1.35 0.89 -7.99
C VAL A 213 -0.03 1.41 -8.37
N ILE A 214 -0.14 2.15 -9.48
CA ILE A 214 -1.44 2.63 -10.00
C ILE A 214 -2.40 1.46 -10.21
N PHE A 215 -1.96 0.40 -10.90
CA PHE A 215 -2.76 -0.78 -11.15
C PHE A 215 -3.25 -1.48 -9.87
N ALA A 216 -2.43 -1.50 -8.82
CA ALA A 216 -2.77 -2.08 -7.53
C ALA A 216 -3.78 -1.24 -6.73
N VAL A 217 -3.74 0.09 -6.86
CA VAL A 217 -4.61 1.02 -6.12
C VAL A 217 -5.97 1.19 -6.78
N LEU A 218 -6.06 1.15 -8.12
CA LEU A 218 -7.32 1.36 -8.85
C LEU A 218 -8.52 0.54 -8.33
N PRO A 219 -8.39 -0.76 -8.00
CA PRO A 219 -9.51 -1.55 -7.46
C PRO A 219 -9.94 -1.18 -6.04
N LEU A 220 -9.13 -0.40 -5.30
CA LEU A 220 -9.46 0.06 -3.95
C LEU A 220 -10.41 1.27 -3.97
N ILE A 221 -10.54 1.95 -5.11
CA ILE A 221 -11.39 3.13 -5.27
C ILE A 221 -12.85 2.68 -5.45
N ARG A 222 -13.64 2.80 -4.38
CA ARG A 222 -15.04 2.33 -4.27
C ARG A 222 -16.05 3.47 -4.25
N VAL A 223 -16.07 4.27 -5.33
CA VAL A 223 -16.93 5.47 -5.43
C VAL A 223 -18.40 5.12 -5.33
N LYS A 224 -18.82 4.00 -5.94
CA LYS A 224 -20.22 3.58 -5.96
C LYS A 224 -20.72 3.27 -4.55
N GLU A 225 -19.95 2.50 -3.80
CA GLU A 225 -20.27 2.13 -2.42
C GLU A 225 -20.32 3.37 -1.51
N MET A 226 -19.42 4.34 -1.72
CA MET A 226 -19.47 5.62 -1.00
C MET A 226 -20.73 6.43 -1.34
N SER A 227 -21.14 6.47 -2.61
CA SER A 227 -22.38 7.13 -3.03
C SER A 227 -23.62 6.42 -2.48
N GLU A 228 -23.62 5.09 -2.42
CA GLU A 228 -24.69 4.30 -1.81
C GLU A 228 -24.78 4.55 -0.29
N LEU A 229 -23.64 4.61 0.40
CA LEU A 229 -23.59 4.95 1.82
C LEU A 229 -24.18 6.33 2.09
N PHE A 230 -23.89 7.33 1.26
CA PHE A 230 -24.46 8.67 1.37
C PHE A 230 -25.98 8.69 1.19
N ARG A 231 -26.52 7.85 0.30
CA ARG A 231 -27.98 7.72 0.13
C ARG A 231 -28.65 7.01 1.30
N GLN A 232 -27.96 6.09 1.98
CA GLN A 232 -28.49 5.33 3.11
C GLN A 232 -28.40 6.10 4.43
N ASN A 233 -27.27 6.75 4.69
CA ASN A 233 -27.04 7.58 5.86
C ASN A 233 -26.21 8.80 5.45
N VAL A 234 -26.87 9.95 5.40
CA VAL A 234 -26.27 11.22 4.97
C VAL A 234 -25.11 11.60 5.88
N SER A 235 -25.21 11.36 7.19
CA SER A 235 -24.13 11.63 8.15
C SER A 235 -22.90 10.79 7.80
N SER A 236 -23.02 9.46 7.83
CA SER A 236 -21.90 8.54 7.54
C SER A 236 -21.29 8.73 6.14
N GLY A 237 -22.14 8.95 5.13
CA GLY A 237 -21.65 9.22 3.79
C GLY A 237 -20.97 10.58 3.64
N SER A 238 -21.44 11.62 4.34
CA SER A 238 -20.78 12.93 4.35
C SER A 238 -19.38 12.82 4.94
N ILE A 239 -19.23 12.08 6.04
CA ILE A 239 -17.92 11.81 6.65
C ILE A 239 -17.00 11.14 5.63
N ALA A 240 -17.47 10.11 4.93
CA ALA A 240 -16.68 9.40 3.94
C ALA A 240 -16.23 10.31 2.78
N TRP A 241 -17.14 11.12 2.23
CA TRP A 241 -16.83 12.03 1.13
C TRP A 241 -15.89 13.17 1.54
N ILE A 242 -16.13 13.78 2.70
CA ILE A 242 -15.26 14.84 3.21
C ILE A 242 -13.87 14.27 3.47
N THR A 243 -13.77 13.12 4.13
CA THR A 243 -12.47 12.46 4.40
C THR A 243 -11.73 12.15 3.10
N PHE A 244 -12.42 11.62 2.07
CA PHE A 244 -11.83 11.33 0.77
C PHE A 244 -11.30 12.59 0.06
N ILE A 245 -12.15 13.62 -0.03
CA ILE A 245 -11.80 14.90 -0.68
C ILE A 245 -10.65 15.58 0.07
N SER A 246 -10.71 15.63 1.41
CA SER A 246 -9.64 16.16 2.24
C SER A 246 -8.33 15.41 2.00
N THR A 247 -8.33 14.08 2.03
CA THR A 247 -7.13 13.27 1.85
C THR A 247 -6.47 13.49 0.47
N ILE A 248 -7.25 13.77 -0.56
CA ILE A 248 -6.73 14.11 -1.91
C ILE A 248 -6.22 15.55 -1.97
N LEU A 249 -6.96 16.52 -1.43
CA LEU A 249 -6.66 17.93 -1.60
C LEU A 249 -5.47 18.41 -0.75
N PHE A 250 -5.38 17.98 0.51
CA PHE A 250 -4.34 18.47 1.42
C PHE A 250 -2.89 18.25 0.94
N PRO A 251 -2.49 17.08 0.38
CA PRO A 251 -1.13 16.90 -0.14
C PRO A 251 -0.83 17.72 -1.40
N ILE A 252 -1.86 18.18 -2.14
CA ILE A 252 -1.69 19.03 -3.33
C ILE A 252 -1.42 20.49 -2.92
N LEU A 253 -1.84 20.90 -1.73
CA LEU A 253 -1.71 22.27 -1.23
C LEU A 253 -0.36 22.57 -0.57
N SER A 254 0.40 21.54 -0.21
CA SER A 254 1.77 21.62 0.29
C SER A 254 2.77 21.67 -0.87
N ILE A 255 3.63 22.69 -0.87
CA ILE A 255 4.59 22.99 -1.95
C ILE A 255 5.67 21.91 -2.08
N GLU A 256 5.96 21.17 -1.01
CA GLU A 256 6.91 20.05 -1.02
C GLU A 256 6.17 18.71 -0.94
N LEU A 257 6.50 17.79 -1.84
CA LEU A 257 5.91 16.45 -1.87
C LEU A 257 6.02 15.73 -0.51
N PHE A 258 7.13 15.95 0.21
CA PHE A 258 7.39 15.32 1.51
C PHE A 258 6.58 15.96 2.65
N GLU A 259 6.47 17.29 2.66
CA GLU A 259 5.54 17.97 3.58
C GLU A 259 4.08 17.64 3.26
N GLY A 260 3.73 17.37 2.00
CA GLY A 260 2.40 16.87 1.65
C GLY A 260 2.13 15.47 2.14
N VAL A 261 3.16 14.60 2.09
CA VAL A 261 3.10 13.25 2.63
C VAL A 261 2.98 13.25 4.17
N THR A 262 3.53 14.23 4.88
CA THR A 262 3.20 14.34 6.31
C THR A 262 1.81 14.94 6.49
N THR A 263 1.55 16.10 5.89
CA THR A 263 0.33 16.93 6.06
C THR A 263 -0.97 16.20 5.69
N HIS A 264 -0.96 15.26 4.73
CA HIS A 264 -2.17 14.50 4.39
C HIS A 264 -2.57 13.47 5.45
N ILE A 265 -1.59 12.84 6.12
CA ILE A 265 -1.88 11.91 7.21
C ILE A 265 -2.46 12.72 8.37
N TRP A 266 -1.86 13.87 8.68
CA TRP A 266 -2.39 14.82 9.67
C TRP A 266 -3.84 15.19 9.40
N THR A 267 -4.16 15.61 8.18
CA THR A 267 -5.48 16.16 7.87
C THR A 267 -6.52 15.07 7.66
N GLY A 268 -6.26 14.02 6.88
CA GLY A 268 -7.26 12.98 6.61
C GLY A 268 -7.81 12.31 7.88
N ILE A 269 -6.93 11.99 8.83
CA ILE A 269 -7.30 11.27 10.06
C ILE A 269 -7.85 12.20 11.11
N ILE A 270 -7.20 13.34 11.37
CA ILE A 270 -7.70 14.29 12.36
C ILE A 270 -9.06 14.81 11.91
N PHE A 271 -9.22 15.14 10.63
CA PHE A 271 -10.49 15.64 10.10
C PHE A 271 -11.55 14.54 10.05
N GLY A 272 -11.22 13.32 9.62
CA GLY A 272 -12.14 12.18 9.65
C GLY A 272 -12.60 11.84 11.08
N PHE A 273 -11.69 11.85 12.05
CA PHE A 273 -11.99 11.59 13.46
C PHE A 273 -12.75 12.75 14.11
N LEU A 274 -12.38 14.00 13.84
CA LEU A 274 -13.12 15.18 14.33
C LEU A 274 -14.53 15.21 13.79
N ILE A 275 -14.71 14.96 12.50
CA ILE A 275 -16.04 14.94 11.89
C ILE A 275 -16.84 13.78 12.49
N ASN A 276 -16.27 12.57 12.59
CA ASN A 276 -16.98 11.46 13.24
C ASN A 276 -17.39 11.82 14.67
N PHE A 277 -16.49 12.41 15.46
CA PHE A 277 -16.77 12.85 16.81
C PHE A 277 -17.87 13.93 16.88
N LEU A 278 -17.85 14.91 15.97
CA LEU A 278 -18.85 15.98 15.90
C LEU A 278 -20.24 15.45 15.51
N PHE A 279 -20.30 14.49 14.59
CA PHE A 279 -21.56 13.91 14.11
C PHE A 279 -22.13 12.86 15.07
N ASN A 280 -21.32 11.98 15.67
CA ASN A 280 -21.80 11.01 16.67
C ASN A 280 -22.31 11.68 17.97
N ARG A 281 -21.86 12.90 18.25
CA ARG A 281 -22.35 13.67 19.41
C ARG A 281 -23.77 14.19 19.21
N GLN A 282 -24.27 14.24 17.96
CA GLN A 282 -25.65 14.63 17.67
C GLN A 282 -26.63 13.47 17.83
N GLU A 283 -26.22 12.23 17.56
CA GLU A 283 -27.08 11.04 17.72
C GLU A 283 -27.25 10.58 19.18
N SER A 284 -26.42 11.04 20.12
CA SER A 284 -26.54 10.67 21.54
C SER A 284 -27.52 11.54 22.34
N HIS A 285 -28.24 12.46 21.69
CA HIS A 285 -29.16 13.41 22.32
C HIS A 285 -30.62 13.30 21.87
N ASP A 286 -30.94 12.32 21.02
CA ASP A 286 -32.30 11.91 20.64
C ASP A 286 -32.63 10.51 21.19
#